data_AF-A0A6J1RT39-F1
#
_entry.id   AF-A0A6J1RT39-F1
#
_cell.length_a   1.000
_cell.length_b   1.000
_cell.length_c   1.000
_cell.angle_alpha   90.00
_cell.angle_beta   90.00
_cell.angle_gamma   90.00
#
_symmetry.space_group_name_H-M   'P 1'
#
loop_
_entity.id
_entity.type
_entity.pdbx_description
1 polymer ?
#
loop_
_entity_poly.entity_id
_entity_poly.type
_entity_poly.pdbx_seq_one_letter_code
_entity_poly.pdbx_strand_id
1 'polypeptide(L)'
;MGLVSRLPPLMLLPLLLATCRASLLVADSHDGRLRVVELHGAGPTCTLYGDRRAAEHRLSTVDPRRVSNSSPEQFDALVRACHEHHRNHLGGGGGGGGGPLGPSPGGLRQTGFIYPGTKWCGPGSTAQHYEDLGYHEAEDACCREHDHCPAILEAGQCAQGLCNNAIYTKSHCDCDARFRRCLRSVGSETSNLIGSIFFNVVQVSCFKEKRPCYSEDVDDRSGRCRMRFHAQARYEEFGGAGGYASGPSGLVSNLLSSILPFRRR
;
A
#
# COMPACT_ATOMS: atom_id res chain seq x y z
N MET A 1 33.65 -12.08 53.44
CA MET A 1 32.26 -11.74 53.80
C MET A 1 32.02 -10.33 53.26
N GLY A 2 31.61 -10.13 52.00
CA GLY A 2 30.23 -10.23 51.47
C GLY A 2 29.89 -8.83 50.91
N LEU A 3 29.83 -8.63 49.58
CA LEU A 3 28.59 -8.44 48.78
C LEU A 3 27.59 -7.47 49.48
N VAL A 4 27.15 -6.34 48.90
CA VAL A 4 26.35 -6.23 47.67
C VAL A 4 26.30 -4.75 47.21
N SER A 5 26.47 -4.53 45.90
CA SER A 5 26.23 -3.29 45.14
C SER A 5 24.79 -2.75 45.25
N ARG A 6 24.61 -1.43 45.26
CA ARG A 6 23.31 -0.80 44.97
C ARG A 6 23.48 0.32 43.95
N LEU A 7 23.41 -0.04 42.66
CA LEU A 7 23.05 0.88 41.58
C LEU A 7 21.54 1.14 41.62
N PRO A 8 21.05 2.33 41.23
CA PRO A 8 19.63 2.62 41.19
C PRO A 8 18.96 1.83 40.04
N PRO A 9 17.69 1.42 40.20
CA PRO A 9 17.00 0.65 39.19
C PRO A 9 16.69 1.57 38.00
N LEU A 10 17.29 1.27 36.86
CA LEU A 10 16.74 1.62 35.55
C LEU A 10 15.31 1.07 35.51
N MET A 11 14.34 1.96 35.69
CA MET A 11 12.96 1.71 35.27
C MET A 11 12.97 1.55 33.76
N LEU A 12 13.27 0.32 33.32
CA LEU A 12 12.88 -0.23 32.03
C LEU A 12 11.35 -0.19 31.99
N LEU A 13 10.78 0.93 31.58
CA LEU A 13 9.52 0.88 30.88
C LEU A 13 9.87 0.14 29.58
N PRO A 14 9.40 -1.10 29.35
CA PRO A 14 9.44 -1.59 28.00
C PRO A 14 8.50 -0.65 27.27
N LEU A 15 9.06 0.31 26.53
CA LEU A 15 8.38 0.78 25.33
C LEU A 15 8.11 -0.52 24.60
N LEU A 16 6.87 -0.99 24.69
CA LEU A 16 6.30 -1.86 23.70
C LEU A 16 6.60 -1.13 22.39
N LEU A 17 7.69 -1.53 21.74
CA LEU A 17 7.75 -1.57 20.30
C LEU A 17 6.64 -2.54 19.90
N ALA A 18 5.39 -2.11 20.09
CA ALA A 18 4.32 -2.47 19.22
C ALA A 18 4.81 -1.96 17.88
N THR A 19 5.55 -2.82 17.18
CA THR A 19 5.80 -2.67 15.76
C THR A 19 4.41 -2.40 15.21
N CYS A 20 4.16 -1.16 14.79
CA CYS A 20 2.89 -0.79 14.20
C CYS A 20 2.82 -1.62 12.92
N ARG A 21 2.16 -2.79 13.00
CA ARG A 21 1.96 -3.64 11.84
C ARG A 21 1.04 -2.85 10.94
N ALA A 22 1.64 -2.27 9.90
CA ALA A 22 0.94 -1.48 8.92
C ALA A 22 0.16 -2.42 7.99
N SER A 23 -1.02 -2.85 8.42
CA SER A 23 -2.01 -3.54 7.60
C SER A 23 -3.02 -2.60 6.92
N LEU A 24 -3.47 -3.01 5.72
CA LEU A 24 -4.56 -2.41 4.96
C LEU A 24 -5.74 -3.37 5.00
N LEU A 25 -6.93 -2.87 5.35
CA LEU A 25 -8.16 -3.65 5.31
C LEU A 25 -8.90 -3.32 4.01
N VAL A 26 -9.30 -4.35 3.29
CA VAL A 26 -10.16 -4.26 2.11
C VAL A 26 -11.50 -4.85 2.51
N ALA A 27 -12.57 -4.10 2.37
CA ALA A 27 -13.92 -4.52 2.72
C ALA A 27 -14.78 -4.61 1.46
N ASP A 28 -15.68 -5.59 1.47
CA ASP A 28 -16.77 -5.72 0.51
C ASP A 28 -18.09 -5.93 1.25
N SER A 29 -19.15 -5.36 0.68
CA SER A 29 -20.52 -5.50 1.16
C SER A 29 -21.42 -5.91 0.01
N HIS A 30 -21.26 -7.15 -0.45
CA HIS A 30 -22.11 -7.77 -1.45
C HIS A 30 -23.28 -8.54 -0.80
N ASP A 31 -24.50 -8.37 -1.31
CA ASP A 31 -25.71 -9.07 -0.86
C ASP A 31 -25.97 -9.07 0.66
N GLY A 32 -25.63 -7.96 1.33
CA GLY A 32 -25.83 -7.80 2.78
C GLY A 32 -24.84 -8.58 3.66
N ARG A 33 -23.86 -9.25 3.06
CA ARG A 33 -22.76 -9.94 3.75
C ARG A 33 -21.51 -9.07 3.77
N LEU A 34 -21.07 -8.69 4.97
CA LEU A 34 -19.79 -8.02 5.16
C LEU A 34 -18.66 -9.05 5.10
N ARG A 35 -17.67 -8.79 4.24
CA ARG A 35 -16.43 -9.56 4.14
C ARG A 35 -15.24 -8.61 4.20
N VAL A 36 -14.17 -9.01 4.87
CA VAL A 36 -12.96 -8.19 4.98
C VAL A 36 -11.72 -9.02 4.73
N VAL A 37 -10.78 -8.50 3.95
CA VAL A 37 -9.41 -9.02 3.80
C VAL A 37 -8.45 -8.04 4.45
N GLU A 38 -7.65 -8.49 5.41
CA GLU A 38 -6.53 -7.72 5.95
C GLU A 38 -5.24 -8.13 5.24
N LEU A 39 -4.62 -7.19 4.56
CA LEU A 39 -3.28 -7.33 3.97
C LEU A 39 -2.27 -6.81 4.98
N HIS A 40 -1.37 -7.69 5.45
CA HIS A 40 -0.42 -7.32 6.49
C HIS A 40 0.82 -6.65 5.91
N GLY A 41 1.29 -5.62 6.62
CA GLY A 41 2.58 -5.02 6.34
C GLY A 41 3.72 -5.97 6.67
N ALA A 42 3.73 -6.75 7.74
CA ALA A 42 4.90 -7.58 8.04
C ALA A 42 4.90 -8.92 7.25
N GLY A 43 5.26 -8.87 5.96
CA GLY A 43 5.41 -10.04 5.07
C GLY A 43 4.19 -10.32 4.18
N PRO A 44 4.24 -11.33 3.30
CA PRO A 44 3.22 -11.58 2.27
C PRO A 44 1.90 -12.17 2.81
N THR A 45 1.60 -11.94 4.08
CA THR A 45 0.45 -12.56 4.76
C THR A 45 -0.82 -11.74 4.59
N CYS A 46 -1.94 -12.44 4.43
CA CYS A 46 -3.28 -11.88 4.38
C CYS A 46 -4.19 -12.62 5.37
N THR A 47 -5.28 -12.00 5.81
CA THR A 47 -6.26 -12.65 6.70
C THR A 47 -7.67 -12.37 6.22
N LEU A 48 -8.47 -13.42 6.09
CA LEU A 48 -9.86 -13.35 5.63
C LEU A 48 -10.81 -13.38 6.82
N TYR A 49 -11.69 -12.38 6.89
CA TYR A 49 -12.76 -12.27 7.87
C TYR A 49 -14.10 -12.44 7.14
N GLY A 50 -14.60 -13.68 7.16
CA GLY A 50 -15.88 -14.03 6.54
C GLY A 50 -17.08 -14.04 7.50
N ASP A 51 -16.83 -13.95 8.81
CA ASP A 51 -17.83 -13.77 9.85
C ASP A 51 -18.11 -12.27 10.07
N ARG A 52 -19.39 -11.90 10.12
CA ARG A 52 -19.80 -10.50 10.21
C ARG A 52 -19.28 -9.83 11.48
N ARG A 53 -19.33 -10.50 12.64
CA ARG A 53 -18.89 -9.91 13.92
C ARG A 53 -17.38 -9.75 13.95
N ALA A 54 -16.64 -10.74 13.45
CA ALA A 54 -15.19 -10.66 13.34
C ALA A 54 -14.76 -9.53 12.40
N ALA A 55 -15.43 -9.38 11.25
CA ALA A 55 -15.18 -8.31 10.29
C ALA A 55 -15.51 -6.92 10.88
N GLU A 56 -16.68 -6.74 11.49
CA GLU A 56 -17.08 -5.47 12.15
C GLU A 56 -16.11 -5.10 13.28
N HIS A 57 -15.74 -6.06 14.12
CA HIS A 57 -14.78 -5.84 15.19
C HIS A 57 -13.42 -5.40 14.63
N ARG A 58 -12.93 -6.06 13.58
CA ARG A 58 -11.64 -5.71 12.98
C ARG A 58 -11.68 -4.32 12.34
N LEU A 59 -12.74 -3.95 11.62
CA LEU A 59 -12.91 -2.61 11.06
C LEU A 59 -12.95 -1.51 12.14
N SER A 60 -13.56 -1.79 13.30
CA SER A 60 -13.65 -0.83 14.41
C SER A 60 -12.33 -0.55 15.12
N THR A 61 -11.35 -1.45 14.96
CA THR A 61 -10.04 -1.38 15.65
C THR A 61 -8.93 -0.80 14.78
N VAL A 62 -9.23 -0.41 13.54
CA VAL A 62 -8.26 0.14 12.59
C VAL A 62 -8.64 1.58 12.23
N ASP A 63 -7.64 2.42 11.98
CA ASP A 63 -7.85 3.76 11.43
C ASP A 63 -8.66 3.67 10.12
N PRO A 64 -9.80 4.38 10.00
CA PRO A 64 -10.60 4.40 8.77
C PRO A 64 -9.81 4.74 7.50
N ARG A 65 -8.69 5.47 7.60
CA ARG A 65 -7.78 5.76 6.47
C ARG A 65 -7.04 4.54 5.94
N ARG A 66 -7.05 3.44 6.69
CA ARG A 66 -6.44 2.14 6.36
C ARG A 66 -7.51 1.09 6.02
N VAL A 67 -8.71 1.54 5.67
CA VAL A 67 -9.80 0.72 5.16
C VAL A 67 -10.13 1.19 3.75
N SER A 68 -10.17 0.28 2.79
CA SER A 68 -10.68 0.52 1.44
C SER A 68 -11.89 -0.34 1.14
N ASN A 69 -12.82 0.18 0.35
CA ASN A 69 -13.89 -0.60 -0.25
C ASN A 69 -13.47 -1.11 -1.63
N SER A 70 -14.02 -2.23 -2.08
CA SER A 70 -13.78 -2.80 -3.42
C SER A 70 -15.09 -3.30 -4.05
N SER A 71 -15.10 -3.51 -5.38
CA SER A 71 -16.24 -4.22 -6.01
C SER A 71 -16.24 -5.71 -5.62
N PRO A 72 -17.37 -6.41 -5.74
CA PRO A 72 -17.46 -7.84 -5.41
C PRO A 72 -16.47 -8.69 -6.23
N GLU A 73 -16.33 -8.40 -7.52
CA GLU A 73 -15.45 -9.12 -8.43
C GLU A 73 -13.98 -8.94 -8.04
N GLN A 74 -13.61 -7.70 -7.70
CA GLN A 74 -12.27 -7.34 -7.24
C GLN A 74 -11.96 -7.98 -5.87
N PHE A 75 -12.93 -7.99 -4.97
CA PHE A 75 -12.80 -8.61 -3.66
C PHE A 75 -12.62 -10.12 -3.76
N ASP A 76 -13.42 -10.80 -4.58
CA ASP A 76 -13.32 -12.24 -4.77
C ASP A 76 -11.97 -12.64 -5.37
N ALA A 77 -11.42 -11.81 -6.25
CA ALA A 77 -10.09 -12.00 -6.81
C ALA A 77 -8.98 -11.83 -5.75
N LEU A 78 -9.11 -10.85 -4.84
CA LEU A 78 -8.22 -10.70 -3.68
C LEU A 78 -8.30 -11.91 -2.72
N VAL A 79 -9.52 -12.42 -2.49
CA VAL A 79 -9.76 -13.63 -1.69
C VAL A 79 -9.09 -14.85 -2.32
N ARG A 80 -9.19 -15.02 -3.65
CA ARG A 80 -8.50 -16.10 -4.39
C ARG A 80 -6.98 -16.01 -4.21
N ALA A 81 -6.40 -14.83 -4.45
CA ALA A 81 -4.97 -14.61 -4.26
C ALA A 81 -4.53 -14.90 -2.81
N CYS A 82 -5.33 -14.48 -1.83
CA CYS A 82 -5.05 -14.75 -0.43
C CYS A 82 -5.08 -16.26 -0.09
N HIS A 83 -6.07 -16.99 -0.61
CA HIS A 83 -6.14 -18.44 -0.46
C HIS A 83 -4.97 -19.15 -1.13
N GLU A 84 -4.58 -18.73 -2.33
CA GLU A 84 -3.46 -19.31 -3.06
C GLU A 84 -2.14 -19.13 -2.30
N HIS A 85 -1.89 -17.92 -1.77
CA HIS A 85 -0.75 -17.68 -0.88
C HIS A 85 -0.75 -18.65 0.32
N HIS A 86 -1.90 -18.79 1.00
CA HIS A 86 -2.02 -19.75 2.11
C HIS A 86 -1.79 -21.19 1.66
N ARG A 87 -2.31 -21.65 0.51
CA ARG A 87 -2.08 -23.03 0.04
C ARG A 87 -0.61 -23.31 -0.21
N ASN A 88 0.09 -22.38 -0.85
CA ASN A 88 1.51 -22.54 -1.20
C ASN A 88 2.41 -22.47 0.05
N HIS A 89 1.99 -21.77 1.11
CA HIS A 89 2.75 -21.68 2.36
C HIS A 89 2.31 -22.66 3.47
N LEU A 90 1.09 -23.21 3.43
CA LEU A 90 0.61 -24.20 4.40
C LEU A 90 1.12 -25.63 4.11
N GLY A 91 1.75 -25.86 2.96
CA GLY A 91 2.49 -27.10 2.66
C GLY A 91 3.93 -27.13 3.21
N GLY A 92 4.43 -26.01 3.74
CA GLY A 92 5.80 -25.87 4.24
C GLY A 92 5.85 -25.75 5.75
N GLY A 93 5.76 -26.88 6.45
CA GLY A 93 6.12 -26.93 7.86
C GLY A 93 7.59 -26.52 8.05
N GLY A 94 7.82 -25.44 8.80
CA GLY A 94 9.07 -25.11 9.48
C GLY A 94 10.36 -25.29 8.70
N GLY A 95 10.80 -24.24 7.99
CA GLY A 95 12.14 -24.18 7.42
C GLY A 95 12.60 -22.73 7.31
N GLY A 96 13.27 -22.23 8.36
CA GLY A 96 13.97 -20.96 8.33
C GLY A 96 15.02 -20.97 7.23
N GLY A 97 14.80 -20.14 6.21
CA GLY A 97 15.78 -19.79 5.18
C GLY A 97 16.04 -18.29 5.21
N GLY A 98 16.29 -17.74 6.39
CA GLY A 98 16.94 -16.44 6.53
C GLY A 98 18.38 -16.55 6.06
N GLY A 99 18.60 -16.51 4.75
CA GLY A 99 19.88 -16.08 4.21
C GLY A 99 20.12 -14.61 4.60
N PRO A 100 21.37 -14.15 4.77
CA PRO A 100 21.61 -12.76 5.08
C PRO A 100 21.12 -11.92 3.91
N LEU A 101 19.99 -11.25 4.09
CA LEU A 101 19.58 -10.14 3.24
C LEU A 101 20.71 -9.11 3.34
N GLY A 102 21.54 -9.07 2.30
CA GLY A 102 22.49 -7.98 2.12
C GLY A 102 21.73 -6.65 2.21
N PRO A 103 22.29 -5.62 2.85
CA PRO A 103 21.61 -4.35 2.95
C PRO A 103 21.34 -3.79 1.55
N SER A 104 20.08 -3.70 1.14
CA SER A 104 19.70 -2.73 0.11
C SER A 104 20.11 -1.34 0.62
N PRO A 105 20.85 -0.55 -0.18
CA PRO A 105 21.21 0.81 0.20
C PRO A 105 19.94 1.66 0.14
N GLY A 106 19.26 1.83 1.28
CA GLY A 106 18.01 2.61 1.35
C GLY A 106 17.15 2.39 2.59
N GLY A 107 17.25 1.25 3.27
CA GLY A 107 16.82 1.12 4.67
C GLY A 107 15.33 1.34 4.99
N LEU A 108 14.45 0.44 4.54
CA LEU A 108 13.26 0.04 5.30
C LEU A 108 13.06 -1.48 5.19
N ARG A 109 12.79 -2.16 6.30
CA ARG A 109 12.54 -3.62 6.33
C ARG A 109 11.35 -3.92 5.41
N GLN A 110 11.48 -4.92 4.52
CA GLN A 110 10.44 -5.35 3.61
C GLN A 110 9.15 -5.63 4.38
N THR A 111 8.15 -4.77 4.19
CA THR A 111 6.87 -4.90 4.82
C THR A 111 5.73 -4.81 3.79
N GLY A 112 5.30 -5.96 3.24
CA GLY A 112 3.89 -6.10 2.81
C GLY A 112 3.55 -7.33 1.99
N PHE A 113 2.30 -7.34 1.51
CA PHE A 113 1.78 -8.32 0.55
C PHE A 113 2.42 -8.13 -0.84
N ILE A 114 3.16 -9.14 -1.30
CA ILE A 114 3.56 -9.29 -2.71
C ILE A 114 2.57 -10.24 -3.37
N TYR A 115 2.08 -9.84 -4.54
CA TYR A 115 1.08 -10.64 -5.26
C TYR A 115 1.63 -12.04 -5.58
N PRO A 116 0.91 -13.13 -5.25
CA PRO A 116 1.38 -14.49 -5.51
C PRO A 116 1.75 -14.72 -6.97
N GLY A 117 2.84 -15.45 -7.20
CA GLY A 117 3.34 -15.67 -8.57
C GLY A 117 4.09 -14.48 -9.17
N THR A 118 4.31 -13.40 -8.41
CA THR A 118 5.16 -12.25 -8.79
C THR A 118 6.27 -12.04 -7.76
N LYS A 119 7.29 -11.27 -8.11
CA LYS A 119 8.41 -10.92 -7.23
C LYS A 119 8.56 -9.43 -6.99
N TRP A 120 7.90 -8.60 -7.80
CA TRP A 120 7.99 -7.14 -7.80
C TRP A 120 6.64 -6.46 -7.51
N CYS A 121 5.50 -7.16 -7.61
CA CYS A 121 4.18 -6.54 -7.40
C CYS A 121 3.79 -6.47 -5.91
N GLY A 122 4.44 -5.58 -5.16
CA GLY A 122 4.14 -5.31 -3.76
C GLY A 122 5.11 -4.29 -3.14
N PRO A 123 5.12 -4.14 -1.80
CA PRO A 123 6.09 -3.26 -1.14
C PRO A 123 7.52 -3.81 -1.22
N GLY A 124 8.33 -3.24 -2.11
CA GLY A 124 9.67 -3.74 -2.44
C GLY A 124 9.59 -5.02 -3.28
N SER A 125 10.68 -5.79 -3.32
CA SER A 125 10.73 -7.02 -4.12
C SER A 125 11.36 -8.21 -3.38
N THR A 126 10.97 -9.43 -3.77
CA THR A 126 11.59 -10.71 -3.37
C THR A 126 12.52 -11.27 -4.45
N ALA A 127 12.73 -10.51 -5.52
CA ALA A 127 13.61 -10.86 -6.63
C ALA A 127 15.08 -10.87 -6.19
N GLN A 128 15.85 -11.84 -6.67
CA GLN A 128 17.28 -11.94 -6.36
C GLN A 128 18.14 -11.01 -7.25
N HIS A 129 17.65 -10.70 -8.46
CA HIS A 129 18.28 -9.80 -9.42
C HIS A 129 17.21 -9.21 -10.35
N TYR A 130 17.57 -8.26 -11.20
CA TYR A 130 16.63 -7.50 -12.03
C TYR A 130 15.78 -8.38 -12.96
N GLU A 131 16.37 -9.40 -13.57
CA GLU A 131 15.70 -10.32 -14.48
C GLU A 131 14.91 -11.41 -13.76
N ASP A 132 14.98 -11.48 -12.42
CA ASP A 132 14.30 -12.50 -11.63
C ASP A 132 12.81 -12.17 -11.53
N LEU A 133 12.04 -12.73 -12.47
CA LEU A 133 10.59 -12.60 -12.55
C LEU A 133 9.89 -13.84 -11.97
N GLY A 134 8.67 -13.64 -11.48
CA GLY A 134 7.77 -14.70 -11.06
C GLY A 134 7.04 -15.38 -12.24
N TYR A 135 6.13 -16.30 -11.91
CA TYR A 135 5.27 -17.02 -12.86
C TYR A 135 4.45 -16.08 -13.76
N HIS A 136 3.96 -14.97 -13.20
CA HIS A 136 3.24 -13.93 -13.93
C HIS A 136 4.23 -12.94 -14.57
N GLU A 137 5.11 -13.43 -15.45
CA GLU A 137 6.26 -12.68 -15.96
C GLU A 137 5.91 -11.32 -16.57
N ALA A 138 4.82 -11.24 -17.36
CA ALA A 138 4.42 -10.01 -18.04
C ALA A 138 3.93 -8.94 -17.05
N GLU A 139 3.13 -9.34 -16.07
CA GLU A 139 2.65 -8.46 -15.00
C GLU A 139 3.78 -8.04 -14.06
N ASP A 140 4.63 -9.01 -13.71
CA ASP A 140 5.75 -8.79 -12.81
C ASP A 140 6.80 -7.86 -13.43
N ALA A 141 7.00 -7.93 -14.75
CA ALA A 141 7.81 -6.97 -15.49
C ALA A 141 7.24 -5.55 -15.42
N CYS A 142 5.91 -5.37 -15.46
CA CYS A 142 5.28 -4.07 -15.27
C CYS A 142 5.57 -3.50 -13.86
N CYS A 143 5.49 -4.35 -12.83
CA CYS A 143 5.78 -3.96 -11.45
C CYS A 143 7.27 -3.64 -11.25
N ARG A 144 8.17 -4.46 -11.81
CA ARG A 144 9.62 -4.20 -11.78
C ARG A 144 9.97 -2.84 -12.37
N GLU A 145 9.42 -2.51 -13.54
CA GLU A 145 9.67 -1.21 -14.18
C GLU A 145 9.11 -0.05 -13.33
N HIS A 146 8.00 -0.25 -12.64
CA HIS A 146 7.42 0.73 -11.72
C HIS A 146 8.28 0.94 -10.47
N ASP A 147 8.80 -0.13 -9.88
CA ASP A 147 9.70 -0.11 -8.73
C ASP A 147 11.00 0.65 -9.01
N HIS A 148 11.47 0.63 -10.27
CA HIS A 148 12.65 1.36 -10.71
C HIS A 148 12.36 2.80 -11.16
N CYS A 149 11.25 3.38 -10.69
CA CYS A 149 10.96 4.78 -10.96
C CYS A 149 12.10 5.68 -10.42
N PRO A 150 12.66 6.60 -11.24
CA PRO A 150 13.80 7.43 -10.82
C PRO A 150 13.42 8.47 -9.75
N ALA A 151 12.14 8.77 -9.60
CA ALA A 151 11.61 9.72 -8.64
C ALA A 151 10.55 9.05 -7.78
N ILE A 152 10.96 8.66 -6.58
CA ILE A 152 10.11 8.11 -5.53
C ILE A 152 10.22 8.94 -4.25
N LEU A 153 9.21 8.78 -3.39
CA LEU A 153 9.17 9.32 -2.05
C LEU A 153 8.72 8.20 -1.11
N GLU A 154 9.64 7.63 -0.36
CA GLU A 154 9.38 6.54 0.58
C GLU A 154 8.45 6.97 1.72
N ALA A 155 7.86 6.01 2.42
CA ALA A 155 7.01 6.29 3.58
C ALA A 155 7.80 7.08 4.64
N GLY A 156 7.28 8.24 5.04
CA GLY A 156 7.91 9.17 5.99
C GLY A 156 8.97 10.09 5.38
N GLN A 157 9.35 9.91 4.11
CA GLN A 157 10.35 10.75 3.45
C GLN A 157 9.76 12.11 3.04
N CYS A 158 10.57 13.16 3.14
CA CYS A 158 10.24 14.48 2.61
C CYS A 158 11.24 14.89 1.53
N ALA A 159 10.74 15.36 0.38
CA ALA A 159 11.55 15.90 -0.70
C ALA A 159 10.85 17.08 -1.35
N GLN A 160 11.62 18.14 -1.67
CA GLN A 160 11.14 19.30 -2.42
C GLN A 160 9.81 19.90 -1.91
N GLY A 161 9.65 19.99 -0.58
CA GLY A 161 8.46 20.59 0.05
C GLY A 161 7.25 19.66 0.17
N LEU A 162 7.35 18.39 -0.26
CA LEU A 162 6.33 17.37 -0.05
C LEU A 162 6.83 16.31 0.93
N CYS A 163 6.00 15.92 1.88
CA CYS A 163 6.26 14.79 2.78
C CYS A 163 5.28 13.66 2.50
N ASN A 164 5.79 12.44 2.33
CA ASN A 164 4.95 11.27 2.19
C ASN A 164 4.56 10.74 3.57
N ASN A 165 3.39 11.16 4.06
CA ASN A 165 2.83 10.67 5.32
C ASN A 165 2.08 9.33 5.17
N ALA A 166 2.07 8.73 3.98
CA ALA A 166 1.42 7.44 3.74
C ALA A 166 2.34 6.29 4.17
N ILE A 167 1.75 5.11 4.39
CA ILE A 167 2.47 3.88 4.76
C ILE A 167 3.09 3.16 3.55
N TYR A 168 2.96 3.73 2.36
CA TYR A 168 3.43 3.17 1.09
C TYR A 168 4.30 4.20 0.35
N THR A 169 5.21 3.72 -0.49
CA THR A 169 6.04 4.57 -1.36
C THR A 169 5.17 5.28 -2.39
N LYS A 170 5.40 6.57 -2.59
CA LYS A 170 4.80 7.34 -3.68
C LYS A 170 5.80 7.42 -4.82
N SER A 171 5.33 7.22 -6.05
CA SER A 171 6.16 7.40 -7.25
C SER A 171 5.73 8.64 -8.02
N HIS A 172 6.57 9.08 -8.96
CA HIS A 172 6.21 10.15 -9.88
C HIS A 172 4.98 9.75 -10.73
N CYS A 173 4.09 10.70 -11.00
CA CYS A 173 2.85 10.41 -11.73
C CYS A 173 3.08 9.81 -13.13
N ASP A 174 4.21 10.12 -13.78
CA ASP A 174 4.55 9.50 -15.06
C ASP A 174 4.88 8.02 -14.94
N CYS A 175 5.49 7.60 -13.82
CA CYS A 175 5.78 6.19 -13.55
C CYS A 175 4.48 5.41 -13.34
N ASP A 176 3.57 5.93 -12.52
CA ASP A 176 2.26 5.31 -12.30
C ASP A 176 1.43 5.28 -13.60
N ALA A 177 1.52 6.32 -14.44
CA ALA A 177 0.84 6.33 -15.74
C ALA A 177 1.42 5.28 -16.71
N ARG A 178 2.75 5.08 -16.73
CA ARG A 178 3.39 3.99 -17.49
C ARG A 178 2.97 2.62 -16.94
N PHE A 179 2.95 2.47 -15.63
CA PHE A 179 2.52 1.24 -14.96
C PHE A 179 1.08 0.90 -15.32
N ARG A 180 0.17 1.88 -15.23
CA ARG A 180 -1.24 1.73 -15.65
C ARG A 180 -1.37 1.26 -17.09
N ARG A 181 -0.59 1.85 -18.01
CA ARG A 181 -0.59 1.45 -19.43
C ARG A 181 -0.02 0.06 -19.65
N CYS A 182 1.05 -0.29 -18.94
CA CYS A 182 1.67 -1.61 -19.01
C CYS A 182 0.68 -2.70 -18.64
N LEU A 183 0.04 -2.58 -17.46
CA LEU A 183 -0.97 -3.55 -17.01
C LEU A 183 -2.16 -3.64 -17.98
N ARG A 184 -2.66 -2.49 -18.46
CA ARG A 184 -3.73 -2.47 -19.48
C ARG A 184 -3.34 -3.14 -20.79
N SER A 185 -2.06 -3.06 -21.18
CA SER A 185 -1.56 -3.71 -22.40
C SER A 185 -1.41 -5.22 -22.25
N VAL A 186 -1.08 -5.70 -21.05
CA VAL A 186 -1.07 -7.14 -20.74
C VAL A 186 -2.48 -7.70 -20.76
N GLY A 187 -3.45 -7.01 -20.14
CA GLY A 187 -4.89 -7.28 -20.30
C GLY A 187 -5.38 -8.62 -19.74
N SER A 188 -4.54 -9.37 -19.03
CA SER A 188 -4.92 -10.61 -18.33
C SER A 188 -5.77 -10.34 -17.08
N GLU A 189 -6.45 -11.36 -16.56
CA GLU A 189 -7.15 -11.27 -15.27
C GLU A 189 -6.21 -10.81 -14.15
N THR A 190 -4.99 -11.36 -14.10
CA THR A 190 -3.96 -11.00 -13.12
C THR A 190 -3.54 -9.53 -13.24
N SER A 191 -3.26 -9.04 -14.44
CA SER A 191 -2.87 -7.64 -14.67
C SER A 191 -3.97 -6.67 -14.28
N ASN A 192 -5.23 -7.04 -14.56
CA ASN A 192 -6.41 -6.25 -14.20
C ASN A 192 -6.58 -6.18 -12.69
N LEU A 193 -6.35 -7.29 -12.00
CA LEU A 193 -6.40 -7.37 -10.55
C LEU A 193 -5.28 -6.56 -9.89
N ILE A 194 -4.03 -6.70 -10.34
CA ILE A 194 -2.89 -5.92 -9.83
C ILE A 194 -3.17 -4.43 -10.00
N GLY A 195 -3.66 -4.02 -11.17
CA GLY A 195 -4.05 -2.64 -11.44
C GLY A 195 -5.17 -2.17 -10.51
N SER A 196 -6.21 -2.98 -10.33
CA SER A 196 -7.30 -2.66 -9.40
C SER A 196 -6.81 -2.51 -7.96
N ILE A 197 -5.96 -3.43 -7.49
CA ILE A 197 -5.37 -3.35 -6.14
C ILE A 197 -4.61 -2.03 -5.99
N PHE A 198 -3.74 -1.66 -6.93
CA PHE A 198 -2.93 -0.45 -6.83
C PHE A 198 -3.77 0.84 -6.92
N PHE A 199 -4.61 0.95 -7.96
CA PHE A 199 -5.27 2.19 -8.35
C PHE A 199 -6.64 2.39 -7.67
N ASN A 200 -7.38 1.31 -7.38
CA ASN A 200 -8.75 1.38 -6.87
C ASN A 200 -8.82 1.06 -5.37
N VAL A 201 -8.04 0.07 -4.91
CA VAL A 201 -8.10 -0.43 -3.52
C VAL A 201 -7.11 0.29 -2.61
N VAL A 202 -5.81 0.21 -2.89
CA VAL A 202 -4.80 0.94 -2.10
C VAL A 202 -4.94 2.46 -2.34
N GLN A 203 -5.42 2.83 -3.53
CA GLN A 203 -5.58 4.22 -3.97
C GLN A 203 -4.30 5.02 -3.75
N VAL A 204 -3.18 4.43 -4.18
CA VAL A 204 -1.87 5.09 -4.13
C VAL A 204 -1.99 6.42 -4.87
N SER A 205 -1.53 7.51 -4.24
CA SER A 205 -1.39 8.79 -4.92
C SER A 205 0.05 9.06 -5.30
N CYS A 206 0.25 9.64 -6.48
CA CYS A 206 1.55 10.06 -6.98
C CYS A 206 1.87 11.52 -6.62
N PHE A 207 3.08 11.94 -6.99
CA PHE A 207 3.48 13.34 -6.99
C PHE A 207 4.04 13.77 -8.35
N LYS A 208 4.02 15.07 -8.61
CA LYS A 208 4.67 15.69 -9.77
C LYS A 208 5.15 17.09 -9.40
N GLU A 209 5.89 17.74 -10.28
CA GLU A 209 6.34 19.11 -10.05
C GLU A 209 5.18 20.11 -10.12
N LYS A 210 5.16 21.05 -9.17
CA LYS A 210 4.25 22.20 -9.18
C LYS A 210 4.62 23.08 -10.37
N ARG A 211 3.69 23.23 -11.31
CA ARG A 211 3.81 24.14 -12.46
C ARG A 211 2.49 24.92 -12.64
N PRO A 212 2.54 26.19 -13.08
CA PRO A 212 3.74 26.99 -13.33
C PRO A 212 4.44 27.41 -12.03
N CYS A 213 5.70 27.85 -12.14
CA CYS A 213 6.41 28.47 -11.02
C CYS A 213 5.82 29.85 -10.75
N TYR A 214 5.37 30.09 -9.52
CA TYR A 214 4.88 31.39 -9.09
C TYR A 214 6.01 32.20 -8.45
N SER A 215 5.82 33.52 -8.32
CA SER A 215 6.81 34.41 -7.69
C SER A 215 7.19 33.96 -6.28
N GLU A 216 6.26 33.38 -5.53
CA GLU A 216 6.48 32.78 -4.21
C GLU A 216 7.44 31.57 -4.20
N ASP A 217 7.65 30.94 -5.35
CA ASP A 217 8.49 29.76 -5.52
C ASP A 217 9.88 30.13 -6.08
N VAL A 218 10.15 31.40 -6.39
CA VAL A 218 11.45 31.89 -6.89
C VAL A 218 12.38 32.17 -5.71
N ASP A 219 13.61 31.64 -5.77
CA ASP A 219 14.65 31.97 -4.80
C ASP A 219 15.26 33.35 -5.13
N ASP A 220 15.05 34.33 -4.26
CA ASP A 220 15.48 35.73 -4.46
C ASP A 220 16.98 35.90 -4.73
N ARG A 221 17.81 34.94 -4.30
CA ARG A 221 19.28 35.01 -4.48
C ARG A 221 19.73 34.44 -5.83
N SER A 222 19.13 33.34 -6.26
CA SER A 222 19.53 32.64 -7.48
C SER A 222 18.63 32.94 -8.69
N GLY A 223 17.47 33.57 -8.48
CA GLY A 223 16.46 33.78 -9.51
C GLY A 223 15.87 32.49 -10.08
N ARG A 224 16.18 31.33 -9.48
CA ARG A 224 15.71 30.02 -9.93
C ARG A 224 14.42 29.66 -9.22
N CYS A 225 13.52 29.03 -9.95
CA CYS A 225 12.36 28.40 -9.34
C CYS A 225 12.80 27.22 -8.48
N ARG A 226 12.41 27.26 -7.20
CA ARG A 226 12.51 26.11 -6.32
C ARG A 226 11.46 25.10 -6.78
N MET A 227 11.90 24.06 -7.48
CA MET A 227 11.06 22.93 -7.82
C MET A 227 10.43 22.39 -6.53
N ARG A 228 9.11 22.38 -6.50
CA ARG A 228 8.32 21.80 -5.41
C ARG A 228 7.51 20.64 -5.96
N PHE A 229 7.41 19.57 -5.19
CA PHE A 229 6.47 18.50 -5.50
C PHE A 229 5.13 18.79 -4.86
N HIS A 230 4.05 18.40 -5.54
CA HIS A 230 2.73 18.32 -4.94
C HIS A 230 2.12 16.95 -5.22
N ALA A 231 1.42 16.42 -4.22
CA ALA A 231 0.66 15.19 -4.39
C ALA A 231 -0.52 15.45 -5.34
N GLN A 232 -0.79 14.49 -6.22
CA GLN A 232 -2.01 14.47 -7.01
C GLN A 232 -3.15 13.77 -6.27
N ALA A 233 -4.38 14.07 -6.70
CA ALA A 233 -5.55 13.31 -6.30
C ALA A 233 -5.42 11.83 -6.74
N ARG A 234 -6.27 10.98 -6.16
CA ARG A 234 -6.36 9.56 -6.51
C ARG A 234 -6.75 9.38 -7.98
N TYR A 235 -6.31 8.28 -8.59
CA TYR A 235 -6.54 7.97 -9.99
C TYR A 235 -8.02 7.74 -10.32
N GLU A 236 -8.37 7.97 -11.59
CA GLU A 236 -9.61 7.42 -12.18
C GLU A 236 -9.59 5.90 -12.15
N GLU A 237 -10.75 5.27 -11.98
CA GLU A 237 -10.91 3.83 -11.81
C GLU A 237 -10.14 3.04 -12.89
N PHE A 238 -9.33 2.08 -12.45
CA PHE A 238 -8.66 1.13 -13.32
C PHE A 238 -9.70 0.17 -13.91
N GLY A 239 -9.75 0.07 -15.25
CA GLY A 239 -10.78 -0.69 -15.98
C GLY A 239 -11.95 0.16 -16.51
N GLY A 240 -12.05 1.44 -16.15
CA GLY A 240 -13.04 2.35 -16.73
C GLY A 240 -12.80 2.58 -18.23
N ALA A 241 -13.90 2.52 -19.01
CA ALA A 241 -13.92 2.91 -20.42
C ALA A 241 -13.42 4.36 -20.54
N GLY A 242 -12.42 4.59 -21.40
CA GLY A 242 -11.72 5.87 -21.48
C GLY A 242 -12.65 7.04 -21.78
N GLY A 243 -12.52 8.10 -20.98
CA GLY A 243 -13.13 9.40 -21.23
C GLY A 243 -12.57 10.40 -20.22
N TYR A 244 -11.82 11.39 -20.70
CA TYR A 244 -11.32 12.52 -19.92
C TYR A 244 -12.42 13.09 -19.02
N ALA A 245 -12.26 13.05 -17.69
CA ALA A 245 -13.06 13.87 -16.78
C ALA A 245 -12.20 14.40 -15.63
N SER A 246 -11.82 15.67 -15.77
CA SER A 246 -11.39 16.56 -14.69
C SER A 246 -12.21 16.36 -13.41
N GLY A 247 -11.55 16.17 -12.26
CA GLY A 247 -12.21 16.11 -10.94
C GLY A 247 -12.81 17.45 -10.49
N PRO A 248 -13.20 17.62 -9.21
CA PRO A 248 -13.40 16.62 -8.15
C PRO A 248 -14.85 16.59 -7.60
N SER A 249 -15.14 15.55 -6.81
CA SER A 249 -16.10 15.54 -5.68
C SER A 249 -17.59 15.78 -5.96
N GLY A 250 -18.34 14.68 -6.00
CA GLY A 250 -19.76 14.67 -5.70
C GLY A 250 -20.30 13.25 -5.70
N LEU A 251 -20.96 12.85 -4.61
CA LEU A 251 -21.76 11.62 -4.46
C LEU A 251 -21.00 10.32 -4.15
N VAL A 252 -20.55 10.13 -2.91
CA VAL A 252 -21.02 9.00 -2.05
C VAL A 252 -20.82 9.35 -0.56
N SER A 253 -21.43 10.45 -0.10
CA SER A 253 -21.58 10.69 1.34
C SER A 253 -23.02 10.35 1.72
N ASN A 254 -23.39 9.08 1.67
CA ASN A 254 -24.70 8.57 2.12
C ASN A 254 -24.64 7.07 2.39
N LEU A 255 -23.86 6.64 3.39
CA LEU A 255 -24.00 5.29 3.98
C LEU A 255 -23.41 5.18 5.40
N LEU A 256 -23.29 6.30 6.13
CA LEU A 256 -22.83 6.32 7.52
C LEU A 256 -23.82 6.97 8.50
N SER A 257 -25.10 7.14 8.12
CA SER A 257 -26.12 7.74 9.00
C SER A 257 -27.12 6.74 9.59
N SER A 258 -26.98 5.44 9.33
CA SER A 258 -28.01 4.46 9.74
C SER A 258 -27.64 3.56 10.93
N ILE A 259 -26.46 3.69 11.55
CA ILE A 259 -26.01 2.69 12.56
C ILE A 259 -25.64 3.25 13.95
N LEU A 260 -25.64 4.57 14.20
CA LEU A 260 -25.40 5.08 15.56
C LEU A 260 -26.34 6.25 15.93
N PRO A 261 -27.23 6.12 16.93
CA PRO A 261 -27.93 7.25 17.49
C PRO A 261 -26.95 8.07 18.34
N PHE A 262 -26.31 9.06 17.73
CA PHE A 262 -25.46 9.99 18.47
C PHE A 262 -26.35 10.96 19.25
N ARG A 263 -26.62 10.60 20.51
CA ARG A 263 -27.30 11.45 21.50
C ARG A 263 -26.37 12.60 21.85
N ARG A 264 -26.63 13.80 21.31
CA ARG A 264 -25.98 15.05 21.74
C ARG A 264 -26.33 15.33 23.20
N ARG A 265 -25.31 15.50 24.03
CA ARG A 265 -25.30 16.40 25.18
C ARG A 265 -24.03 17.21 25.12
#